data_AF-A0A957J542-F1
#
_entry.id   AF-A0A957J542-F1
#
_cell.length_a   1.000
_cell.length_b   1.000
_cell.length_c   1.000
_cell.angle_alpha   90.00
_cell.angle_beta   90.00
_cell.angle_gamma   90.00
#
_symmetry.space_group_name_H-M   'P 1'
#
loop_
_entity.id
_entity.type
_entity.pdbx_description
1 polymer ?
#
loop_
_entity_poly.entity_id
_entity_poly.type
_entity_poly.pdbx_seq_one_letter_code
_entity_poly.pdbx_strand_id
1 'polypeptide(L)'
;DIDLHATTSIPATQDLAQLFSDVVAEYNLDLVPAITPSGSSASDHASFWQYGYTAILGIEDFSDFNPYYHTTNDLLQHADLDYFTEFVKASIGAFAHMNGCLIPSGLGYLDGTVTEAGSGTPIAGAEIAIQSAGGNTFMATTNGSGYYTRTLLSGTYTATAVAYGYLPTNITSISVATDTVTTQNFSLTAAPTYIVSGTVTEDGSGTPLLAQVTFDGSPVVIGTDPANGTYQAELPQGDYTMHVTAAAHRPAERAITVDQNQVQDFALETLPCILLVDDDNNSPDVQSYYTAALDALGYDYDLFDVGGGAGNGPTLAELQGYSIVIWFSGDKYGSTSAGPNATDETNLATYLDGGGHLFLSSQDYLYDMTLTSFAQTYLGVASFTNDSGNATTKYGLSGDPIGDGLGPYSLTYPTNFSDYGDIVNAAAGASLAFQSGANGGNSLDIDKETGAWKTVFFGTSWVPIYNNNADNGLAVLQRILSWFGCGACEAVQIVDVATAVNA
;
A
#
# COMPACT_ATOMS: atom_id res chain seq x y z
N ASP A 1 -8.46 24.72 36.81
CA ASP A 1 -9.91 24.39 36.95
C ASP A 1 -10.67 24.65 35.64
N ILE A 2 -11.96 24.34 35.53
CA ILE A 2 -12.76 24.68 34.34
C ILE A 2 -14.07 25.37 34.69
N ASP A 3 -14.27 26.57 34.17
CA ASP A 3 -15.51 27.32 34.29
C ASP A 3 -16.49 26.91 33.19
N LEU A 4 -17.66 26.43 33.60
CA LEU A 4 -18.79 26.08 32.73
C LEU A 4 -19.83 27.19 32.78
N HIS A 5 -19.78 28.11 31.82
CA HIS A 5 -20.71 29.21 31.70
C HIS A 5 -22.03 28.78 31.06
N ALA A 6 -23.10 28.96 31.84
CA ALA A 6 -24.50 28.70 31.51
C ALA A 6 -25.33 29.99 31.72
N THR A 7 -26.59 30.00 31.28
CA THR A 7 -27.54 31.08 31.55
C THR A 7 -28.85 30.56 32.14
N THR A 8 -29.30 31.20 33.22
CA THR A 8 -30.61 30.92 33.83
C THR A 8 -31.79 31.24 32.91
N SER A 9 -31.58 32.07 31.88
CA SER A 9 -32.60 32.40 30.88
C SER A 9 -32.98 31.24 29.95
N ILE A 10 -32.11 30.22 29.84
CA ILE A 10 -32.32 29.01 29.03
C ILE A 10 -32.02 27.79 29.91
N PRO A 11 -32.97 27.25 30.69
CA PRO A 11 -32.70 26.21 31.68
C PRO A 11 -31.92 24.99 31.16
N ALA A 12 -32.18 24.56 29.93
CA ALA A 12 -31.51 23.42 29.29
C ALA A 12 -29.97 23.58 29.20
N THR A 13 -29.46 24.82 29.26
CA THR A 13 -28.01 25.05 29.26
C THR A 13 -27.35 24.75 30.60
N GLN A 14 -28.11 24.83 31.71
CA GLN A 14 -27.64 24.39 33.02
C GLN A 14 -27.60 22.86 33.07
N ASP A 15 -28.59 22.20 32.46
CA ASP A 15 -28.61 20.74 32.32
C ASP A 15 -27.41 20.25 31.50
N LEU A 16 -27.05 20.96 30.41
CA LEU A 16 -25.86 20.64 29.62
C LEU A 16 -24.55 20.86 30.41
N ALA A 17 -24.44 21.94 31.20
CA ALA A 17 -23.29 22.16 32.07
C ALA A 17 -23.17 21.07 33.15
N GLN A 18 -24.30 20.64 33.72
CA GLN A 18 -24.34 19.54 34.68
C GLN A 18 -23.92 18.22 34.03
N LEU A 19 -24.40 17.92 32.82
CA LEU A 19 -24.00 16.72 32.07
C LEU A 19 -22.49 16.68 31.84
N PHE A 20 -21.89 17.81 31.44
CA PHE A 20 -20.44 17.89 31.28
C PHE A 20 -19.71 17.60 32.60
N SER A 21 -20.19 18.18 33.71
CA SER A 21 -19.64 17.91 35.05
C SER A 21 -19.77 16.44 35.46
N ASP A 22 -20.90 15.80 35.15
CA ASP A 22 -21.15 14.40 35.47
C ASP A 22 -20.21 13.47 34.67
N VAL A 23 -19.95 13.80 33.40
CA VAL A 23 -18.98 13.08 32.54
C VAL A 23 -17.57 13.17 33.11
N VAL A 24 -17.14 14.35 33.57
CA VAL A 24 -15.84 14.52 34.22
C VAL A 24 -15.69 13.58 35.42
N ALA A 25 -16.73 13.49 36.26
CA ALA A 25 -16.74 12.61 37.42
C ALA A 25 -16.76 11.12 37.04
N GLU A 26 -17.63 10.72 36.11
CA GLU A 26 -17.82 9.32 35.71
C GLU A 26 -16.56 8.72 35.08
N TYR A 27 -15.90 9.48 34.21
CA TYR A 27 -14.68 9.02 33.53
C TYR A 27 -13.40 9.34 34.31
N ASN A 28 -13.52 9.89 35.52
CA ASN A 28 -12.40 10.27 36.38
C ASN A 28 -11.36 11.13 35.63
N LEU A 29 -11.85 12.15 34.92
CA LEU A 29 -11.03 13.09 34.15
C LEU A 29 -10.39 14.12 35.08
N ASP A 30 -9.17 14.56 34.75
CA ASP A 30 -8.42 15.52 35.58
C ASP A 30 -8.87 16.97 35.34
N LEU A 31 -10.15 17.21 35.63
CA LEU A 31 -10.80 18.52 35.56
C LEU A 31 -11.59 18.76 36.83
N VAL A 32 -11.69 20.02 37.24
CA VAL A 32 -12.53 20.45 38.36
C VAL A 32 -13.58 21.43 37.82
N PRO A 33 -14.80 20.96 37.50
CA PRO A 33 -15.83 21.79 36.91
C PRO A 33 -16.46 22.77 37.91
N ALA A 34 -16.54 24.04 37.53
CA ALA A 34 -17.24 25.10 38.24
C ALA A 34 -18.37 25.66 37.36
N ILE A 35 -19.62 25.37 37.70
CA ILE A 35 -20.77 25.85 36.92
C ILE A 35 -21.07 27.29 37.31
N THR A 36 -21.07 28.18 36.31
CA THR A 36 -21.49 29.58 36.44
C THR A 36 -22.88 29.79 35.79
N PRO A 37 -23.99 29.80 36.55
CA PRO A 37 -25.35 29.82 36.00
C PRO A 37 -25.77 31.14 35.35
N SER A 38 -24.99 32.20 35.54
CA SER A 38 -25.14 33.51 34.88
C SER A 38 -23.81 33.90 34.27
N GLY A 39 -23.34 33.05 33.36
CA GLY A 39 -22.01 33.09 32.76
C GLY A 39 -21.80 34.25 31.79
N SER A 40 -20.55 34.36 31.35
CA SER A 40 -20.10 35.41 30.44
C SER A 40 -20.74 35.25 29.07
N SER A 41 -21.16 36.36 28.44
CA SER A 41 -21.53 36.38 27.03
C SER A 41 -20.36 36.69 26.08
N ALA A 42 -19.12 36.71 26.59
CA ALA A 42 -17.92 37.09 25.84
C ALA A 42 -17.25 35.87 25.16
N SER A 43 -18.04 35.06 24.44
CA SER A 43 -17.57 33.90 23.66
C SER A 43 -18.66 33.45 22.67
N ASP A 44 -18.33 32.56 21.75
CA ASP A 44 -19.16 32.18 20.60
C ASP A 44 -20.50 31.54 21.00
N HIS A 45 -20.54 30.81 22.12
CA HIS A 45 -21.76 30.23 22.68
C HIS A 45 -22.87 31.28 22.94
N ALA A 46 -22.52 32.55 23.16
CA ALA A 46 -23.49 33.62 23.38
C ALA A 46 -24.40 33.87 22.16
N SER A 47 -23.90 33.64 20.93
CA SER A 47 -24.71 33.74 19.72
C SER A 47 -25.80 32.68 19.69
N PHE A 48 -25.53 31.46 20.20
CA PHE A 48 -26.51 30.38 20.33
C PHE A 48 -27.61 30.75 21.32
N TRP A 49 -27.25 31.36 22.45
CA TRP A 49 -28.22 31.86 23.43
C TRP A 49 -29.17 32.90 22.83
N GLN A 50 -28.70 33.78 21.94
CA GLN A 50 -29.57 34.78 21.28
C GLN A 50 -30.69 34.15 20.44
N TYR A 51 -30.47 32.92 19.94
CA TYR A 51 -31.47 32.15 19.19
C TYR A 51 -32.19 31.10 20.04
N GLY A 52 -31.97 31.07 21.35
CA GLY A 52 -32.60 30.13 22.27
C GLY A 52 -32.05 28.69 22.20
N TYR A 53 -30.87 28.50 21.59
CA TYR A 53 -30.23 27.19 21.54
C TYR A 53 -29.47 26.88 22.84
N THR A 54 -29.49 25.60 23.22
CA THR A 54 -28.71 25.07 24.34
C THR A 54 -27.22 25.03 23.98
N ALA A 55 -26.39 25.81 24.67
CA ALA A 55 -24.94 25.85 24.45
C ALA A 55 -24.23 26.32 25.73
N ILE A 56 -23.06 25.78 26.05
CA ILE A 56 -22.24 26.22 27.19
C ILE A 56 -20.88 26.71 26.69
N LEU A 57 -20.20 27.55 27.47
CA LEU A 57 -18.76 27.77 27.34
C LEU A 57 -18.05 27.01 28.45
N GLY A 58 -17.17 26.09 28.06
CA GLY A 58 -16.13 25.57 28.95
C GLY A 58 -14.83 26.31 28.67
N ILE A 59 -14.25 26.93 29.70
CA ILE A 59 -13.00 27.67 29.60
C ILE A 59 -12.15 27.49 30.85
N GLU A 60 -10.84 27.63 30.72
CA GLU A 60 -9.92 27.71 31.86
C GLU A 60 -10.42 28.76 32.87
N ASP A 61 -10.28 28.45 34.16
CA ASP A 61 -10.68 29.37 35.22
C ASP A 61 -9.93 30.70 35.05
N PHE A 62 -10.64 31.81 35.20
CA PHE A 62 -10.04 33.14 35.09
C PHE A 62 -8.98 33.42 36.18
N SER A 63 -8.85 32.56 37.19
CA SER A 63 -7.83 32.64 38.24
C SER A 63 -6.48 31.99 37.89
N ASP A 64 -6.43 31.04 36.95
CA ASP A 64 -5.22 30.36 36.44
C ASP A 64 -4.95 30.59 34.94
N PHE A 65 -5.76 31.43 34.30
CA PHE A 65 -5.77 31.77 32.88
C PHE A 65 -4.41 31.95 32.18
N ASN A 66 -4.24 31.31 31.02
CA ASN A 66 -3.04 31.38 30.20
C ASN A 66 -2.63 32.84 29.85
N PRO A 67 -1.43 33.32 30.25
CA PRO A 67 -1.00 34.71 30.04
C PRO A 67 -0.73 35.07 28.59
N TYR A 68 -0.64 34.08 27.68
CA TYR A 68 -0.37 34.30 26.26
C TYR A 68 -1.63 34.35 25.40
N TYR A 69 -2.81 34.06 25.97
CA TYR A 69 -4.10 34.05 25.27
C TYR A 69 -4.36 35.38 24.53
N HIS A 70 -4.74 35.31 23.24
CA HIS A 70 -4.93 36.46 22.34
C HIS A 70 -3.71 37.38 22.18
N THR A 71 -2.50 36.87 22.38
CA THR A 71 -1.25 37.58 22.05
C THR A 71 -0.54 36.93 20.86
N THR A 72 0.49 37.58 20.32
CA THR A 72 1.34 36.97 19.28
C THR A 72 2.16 35.78 19.79
N ASN A 73 2.16 35.52 21.10
CA ASN A 73 2.85 34.41 21.74
C ASN A 73 1.89 33.25 22.07
N ASP A 74 0.66 33.26 21.58
CA ASP A 74 -0.28 32.14 21.68
C ASP A 74 0.18 30.96 20.80
N LEU A 75 1.19 30.24 21.31
CA LEU A 75 1.92 29.17 20.62
C LEU A 75 1.70 27.85 21.35
N LEU A 76 1.70 26.75 20.61
CA LEU A 76 1.50 25.38 21.14
C LEU A 76 2.41 25.04 22.34
N GLN A 77 3.65 25.55 22.34
CA GLN A 77 4.62 25.34 23.43
C GLN A 77 4.20 25.97 24.77
N HIS A 78 3.20 26.86 24.77
CA HIS A 78 2.64 27.54 25.93
C HIS A 78 1.22 27.07 26.27
N ALA A 79 0.70 26.08 25.54
CA ALA A 79 -0.58 25.45 25.84
C ALA A 79 -0.38 24.30 26.84
N ASP A 80 -1.31 24.16 27.80
CA ASP A 80 -1.42 22.97 28.62
C ASP A 80 -2.16 21.88 27.83
N LEU A 81 -1.38 20.97 27.22
CA LEU A 81 -1.93 19.90 26.38
C LEU A 81 -2.59 18.80 27.20
N ASP A 82 -2.23 18.62 28.47
CA ASP A 82 -2.85 17.62 29.34
C ASP A 82 -4.26 18.10 29.72
N TYR A 83 -4.39 19.36 30.14
CA TYR A 83 -5.69 20.00 30.37
C TYR A 83 -6.58 19.96 29.12
N PHE A 84 -6.04 20.36 27.96
CA PHE A 84 -6.80 20.35 26.71
C PHE A 84 -7.26 18.94 26.32
N THR A 85 -6.43 17.91 26.57
CA THR A 85 -6.79 16.52 26.32
C THR A 85 -7.96 16.07 27.19
N GLU A 86 -7.95 16.38 28.48
CA GLU A 86 -9.06 16.06 29.39
C GLU A 86 -10.34 16.83 29.01
N PHE A 87 -10.22 18.09 28.60
CA PHE A 87 -11.34 18.89 28.08
C PHE A 87 -11.97 18.27 26.83
N VAL A 88 -11.16 17.78 25.89
CA VAL A 88 -11.63 17.11 24.68
C VAL A 88 -12.34 15.80 25.02
N LYS A 89 -11.79 14.99 25.92
CA LYS A 89 -12.44 13.76 26.42
C LYS A 89 -13.80 14.06 27.03
N ALA A 90 -13.88 15.06 27.91
CA ALA A 90 -15.12 15.49 28.54
C ALA A 90 -16.15 15.99 27.52
N SER A 91 -15.72 16.76 26.53
CA SER A 91 -16.59 17.26 25.45
C SER A 91 -17.17 16.13 24.59
N ILE A 92 -16.35 15.16 24.20
CA ILE A 92 -16.79 13.98 23.44
C ILE A 92 -17.73 13.11 24.28
N GLY A 93 -17.40 12.89 25.56
CA GLY A 93 -18.26 12.16 26.49
C GLY A 93 -19.63 12.83 26.63
N ALA A 94 -19.66 14.15 26.89
CA ALA A 94 -20.89 14.92 26.98
C ALA A 94 -21.73 14.79 25.71
N PHE A 95 -21.12 14.96 24.52
CA PHE A 95 -21.80 14.79 23.24
C PHE A 95 -22.39 13.37 23.06
N ALA A 96 -21.65 12.33 23.45
CA ALA A 96 -22.15 10.96 23.39
C ALA A 96 -23.38 10.76 24.28
N HIS A 97 -23.40 11.36 25.47
CA HIS A 97 -24.52 11.26 26.41
C HIS A 97 -25.72 12.16 26.07
N MET A 98 -25.53 13.25 25.30
CA MET A 98 -26.60 14.18 24.90
C MET A 98 -27.77 13.54 24.13
N ASN A 99 -27.55 12.40 23.45
CA ASN A 99 -28.59 11.72 22.66
C ASN A 99 -29.47 10.75 23.47
N GLY A 100 -29.52 10.89 24.79
CA GLY A 100 -30.18 9.90 25.65
C GLY A 100 -29.42 8.59 25.73
N CYS A 101 -28.15 8.57 25.30
CA CYS A 101 -27.17 7.58 25.68
C CYS A 101 -26.77 7.81 27.15
N LEU A 102 -27.75 7.84 28.05
CA LEU A 102 -27.49 7.28 29.38
C LEU A 102 -26.95 5.87 29.11
N ILE A 103 -25.96 5.38 29.86
CA ILE A 103 -25.71 3.94 29.89
C ILE A 103 -26.98 3.36 30.52
N PRO A 104 -28.02 2.93 29.77
CA PRO A 104 -29.35 2.73 30.37
C PRO A 104 -29.35 1.46 31.22
N SER A 105 -28.34 0.65 31.02
CA SER A 105 -28.17 -0.69 31.53
C SER A 105 -26.65 -0.84 31.61
N GLY A 106 -26.07 -0.64 32.79
CA GLY A 106 -24.62 -0.67 33.02
C GLY A 106 -23.89 -1.86 32.37
N LEU A 107 -22.56 -1.80 32.35
CA LEU A 107 -21.73 -2.79 31.70
C LEU A 107 -21.84 -4.15 32.42
N GLY A 108 -21.78 -5.23 31.65
CA GLY A 108 -21.59 -6.59 32.14
C GLY A 108 -20.48 -7.29 31.37
N TYR A 109 -20.12 -8.50 31.82
CA TYR A 109 -19.04 -9.28 31.25
C TYR A 109 -19.60 -10.58 30.68
N LEU A 110 -19.25 -10.92 29.44
CA LEU A 110 -19.51 -12.23 28.85
C LEU A 110 -18.21 -13.02 28.84
N ASP A 111 -18.14 -14.02 29.70
CA ASP A 111 -17.00 -14.91 29.85
C ASP A 111 -17.36 -16.30 29.36
N GLY A 112 -16.37 -17.08 28.95
CA GLY A 112 -16.60 -18.50 28.73
C GLY A 112 -15.39 -19.20 28.17
N THR A 113 -15.59 -20.47 27.85
CA THR A 113 -14.61 -21.27 27.13
C THR A 113 -15.19 -21.81 25.83
N VAL A 114 -14.32 -21.96 24.83
CA VAL A 114 -14.60 -22.72 23.61
C VAL A 114 -13.80 -24.03 23.70
N THR A 115 -14.51 -25.15 23.60
CA THR A 115 -13.92 -26.49 23.67
C THR A 115 -14.37 -27.36 22.51
N GLU A 116 -13.57 -28.37 22.19
CA GLU A 116 -13.96 -29.41 21.24
C GLU A 116 -15.04 -30.32 21.85
N ALA A 117 -16.10 -30.57 21.09
CA ALA A 117 -17.17 -31.47 21.45
C ALA A 117 -16.66 -32.90 21.61
N GLY A 118 -17.05 -33.55 22.71
CA GLY A 118 -16.62 -34.91 23.05
C GLY A 118 -15.33 -34.95 23.87
N SER A 119 -14.21 -34.44 23.35
CA SER A 119 -12.93 -34.48 24.06
C SER A 119 -12.84 -33.47 25.21
N GLY A 120 -13.53 -32.33 25.09
CA GLY A 120 -13.44 -31.21 26.03
C GLY A 120 -12.13 -30.43 25.95
N THR A 121 -11.28 -30.72 24.96
CA THR A 121 -10.01 -30.00 24.75
C THR A 121 -10.29 -28.51 24.48
N PRO A 122 -9.58 -27.58 25.14
CA PRO A 122 -9.74 -26.17 24.86
C PRO A 122 -9.29 -25.79 23.44
N ILE A 123 -10.06 -24.95 22.76
CA ILE A 123 -9.74 -24.45 21.42
C ILE A 123 -9.21 -23.03 21.55
N ALA A 124 -7.93 -22.83 21.27
CA ALA A 124 -7.29 -21.51 21.24
C ALA A 124 -7.51 -20.82 19.88
N GLY A 125 -7.58 -19.49 19.87
CA GLY A 125 -7.77 -18.72 18.64
C GLY A 125 -9.17 -18.82 18.02
N ALA A 126 -10.14 -19.44 18.70
CA ALA A 126 -11.53 -19.42 18.26
C ALA A 126 -12.06 -17.99 18.33
N GLU A 127 -12.74 -17.55 17.27
CA GLU A 127 -13.38 -16.24 17.19
C GLU A 127 -14.84 -16.34 17.62
N ILE A 128 -15.28 -15.41 18.45
CA ILE A 128 -16.66 -15.28 18.90
C ILE A 128 -17.19 -13.94 18.42
N ALA A 129 -18.12 -13.99 17.47
CA ALA A 129 -18.87 -12.82 17.00
C ALA A 129 -20.15 -12.67 17.82
N ILE A 130 -20.22 -11.63 18.65
CA ILE A 130 -21.32 -11.36 19.59
C ILE A 130 -22.14 -10.20 19.05
N GLN A 131 -23.34 -10.47 18.56
CA GLN A 131 -24.21 -9.51 17.91
C GLN A 131 -25.34 -9.05 18.84
N SER A 132 -25.53 -7.73 18.95
CA SER A 132 -26.66 -7.13 19.65
C SER A 132 -27.91 -7.09 18.78
N ALA A 133 -29.09 -6.93 19.40
CA ALA A 133 -30.33 -6.73 18.65
C ALA A 133 -30.33 -5.47 17.75
N GLY A 134 -29.46 -4.49 18.06
CA GLY A 134 -29.28 -3.28 17.25
C GLY A 134 -28.34 -3.46 16.05
N GLY A 135 -27.82 -4.67 15.82
CA GLY A 135 -26.94 -4.99 14.69
C GLY A 135 -25.45 -4.75 14.95
N ASN A 136 -25.06 -4.30 16.15
CA ASN A 136 -23.66 -4.12 16.51
C ASN A 136 -23.00 -5.49 16.74
N THR A 137 -21.80 -5.70 16.20
CA THR A 137 -21.01 -6.91 16.39
C THR A 137 -19.77 -6.61 17.23
N PHE A 138 -19.56 -7.42 18.26
CA PHE A 138 -18.40 -7.37 19.14
C PHE A 138 -17.61 -8.67 19.00
N MET A 139 -16.30 -8.57 18.79
CA MET A 139 -15.44 -9.73 18.62
C MET A 139 -14.71 -10.09 19.92
N ALA A 140 -14.56 -11.39 20.19
CA ALA A 140 -13.64 -11.92 21.17
C ALA A 140 -12.87 -13.10 20.58
N THR A 141 -11.67 -13.37 21.09
CA THR A 141 -10.84 -14.50 20.65
C THR A 141 -10.40 -15.29 21.87
N THR A 142 -10.42 -16.62 21.79
CA THR A 142 -9.97 -17.46 22.90
C THR A 142 -8.47 -17.48 23.05
N ASN A 143 -7.99 -17.50 24.29
CA ASN A 143 -6.60 -17.71 24.63
C ASN A 143 -6.21 -19.21 24.59
N GLY A 144 -4.98 -19.54 24.99
CA GLY A 144 -4.46 -20.92 25.03
C GLY A 144 -5.22 -21.91 25.93
N SER A 145 -6.02 -21.43 26.89
CA SER A 145 -6.91 -22.27 27.71
C SER A 145 -8.34 -22.32 27.16
N GLY A 146 -8.55 -21.86 25.92
CA GLY A 146 -9.87 -21.74 25.28
C GLY A 146 -10.76 -20.69 25.91
N TYR A 147 -10.26 -19.84 26.82
CA TYR A 147 -11.06 -18.85 27.52
C TYR A 147 -11.16 -17.56 26.72
N TYR A 148 -12.34 -16.95 26.70
CA TYR A 148 -12.59 -15.62 26.18
C TYR A 148 -13.36 -14.78 27.21
N THR A 149 -13.23 -13.47 27.08
CA THR A 149 -14.05 -12.51 27.83
C THR A 149 -14.36 -11.30 26.94
N ARG A 150 -15.52 -10.69 27.16
CA ARG A 150 -15.91 -9.44 26.52
C ARG A 150 -16.77 -8.58 27.44
N THR A 151 -16.37 -7.33 27.63
CA THR A 151 -17.21 -6.32 28.27
C THR A 151 -18.26 -5.83 27.26
N LEU A 152 -19.53 -5.87 27.66
CA LEU A 152 -20.68 -5.54 26.83
C LEU A 152 -21.64 -4.66 27.62
N LEU A 153 -22.41 -3.83 26.93
CA LEU A 153 -23.60 -3.22 27.55
C LEU A 153 -24.55 -4.32 28.00
N SER A 154 -25.22 -4.16 29.13
CA SER A 154 -26.23 -5.15 29.51
C SER A 154 -27.38 -5.14 28.51
N GLY A 155 -27.86 -6.33 28.19
CA GLY A 155 -28.75 -6.57 27.07
C GLY A 155 -28.73 -8.03 26.62
N THR A 156 -29.44 -8.32 25.53
CA THR A 156 -29.52 -9.66 24.95
C THR A 156 -28.72 -9.74 23.66
N TYR A 157 -27.94 -10.81 23.53
CA TYR A 157 -27.02 -11.04 22.42
C TYR A 157 -27.25 -12.40 21.76
N THR A 158 -26.81 -12.50 20.51
CA THR A 158 -26.56 -13.77 19.82
C THR A 158 -25.06 -13.87 19.59
N ALA A 159 -24.46 -15.01 19.90
CA ALA A 159 -23.03 -15.20 19.70
C ALA A 159 -22.75 -16.44 18.85
N THR A 160 -21.86 -16.30 17.87
CA THR A 160 -21.39 -17.38 17.00
C THR A 160 -19.92 -17.61 17.26
N ALA A 161 -19.54 -18.82 17.65
CA ALA A 161 -18.15 -19.24 17.79
C ALA A 161 -17.70 -20.01 16.54
N VAL A 162 -16.55 -19.63 15.99
CA VAL A 162 -15.92 -20.23 14.82
C VAL A 162 -14.45 -20.53 15.09
N ALA A 163 -13.94 -21.62 14.54
CA ALA A 163 -12.53 -21.99 14.61
C ALA A 163 -12.16 -22.89 13.42
N TYR A 164 -10.95 -22.73 12.88
CA TYR A 164 -10.46 -23.61 11.81
C TYR A 164 -10.49 -25.07 12.26
N GLY A 165 -11.01 -25.96 11.41
CA GLY A 165 -11.19 -27.37 11.74
C GLY A 165 -12.50 -27.73 12.43
N TYR A 166 -13.36 -26.75 12.70
CA TYR A 166 -14.61 -26.96 13.44
C TYR A 166 -15.83 -26.35 12.73
N LEU A 167 -16.99 -26.98 12.91
CA LEU A 167 -18.27 -26.41 12.48
C LEU A 167 -18.70 -25.26 13.41
N PRO A 168 -19.24 -24.16 12.84
CA PRO A 168 -19.65 -23.00 13.63
C PRO A 168 -20.80 -23.35 14.58
N THR A 169 -20.78 -22.77 15.79
CA THR A 169 -21.87 -22.93 16.76
C THR A 169 -22.47 -21.58 17.10
N ASN A 170 -23.78 -21.45 16.92
CA ASN A 170 -24.54 -20.24 17.20
C ASN A 170 -25.43 -20.43 18.44
N ILE A 171 -25.35 -19.50 19.40
CA ILE A 171 -26.18 -19.44 20.59
C ILE A 171 -26.91 -18.10 20.63
N THR A 172 -28.24 -18.16 20.65
CA THR A 172 -29.10 -16.97 20.74
C THR A 172 -29.52 -16.70 22.18
N SER A 173 -30.01 -15.48 22.44
CA SER A 173 -30.66 -15.10 23.71
C SER A 173 -29.74 -15.11 24.94
N ILE A 174 -28.46 -14.76 24.76
CA ILE A 174 -27.50 -14.60 25.84
C ILE A 174 -27.81 -13.29 26.57
N SER A 175 -28.19 -13.36 27.84
CA SER A 175 -28.54 -12.18 28.64
C SER A 175 -27.35 -11.72 29.47
N VAL A 176 -26.78 -10.57 29.13
CA VAL A 176 -25.74 -9.90 29.91
C VAL A 176 -26.40 -8.89 30.84
N ALA A 177 -26.11 -8.96 32.15
CA ALA A 177 -26.64 -8.02 33.14
C ALA A 177 -25.54 -7.13 33.74
N THR A 178 -25.92 -5.93 34.18
CA THR A 178 -25.03 -4.94 34.78
C THR A 178 -24.25 -5.48 35.97
N ASP A 179 -22.94 -5.20 36.03
CA ASP A 179 -22.01 -5.60 37.09
C ASP A 179 -22.00 -7.11 37.36
N THR A 180 -22.36 -7.91 36.36
CA THR A 180 -22.34 -9.38 36.44
C THR A 180 -21.45 -10.00 35.39
N VAL A 181 -20.86 -11.14 35.73
CA VAL A 181 -20.23 -12.04 34.78
C VAL A 181 -21.26 -13.07 34.34
N THR A 182 -21.62 -13.04 33.06
CA THR A 182 -22.42 -14.05 32.38
C THR A 182 -21.48 -15.07 31.78
N THR A 183 -21.63 -16.35 32.12
CA THR A 183 -20.82 -17.42 31.53
C THR A 183 -21.54 -18.08 30.37
N GLN A 184 -20.98 -18.02 29.16
CA GLN A 184 -21.44 -18.74 27.98
C GLN A 184 -20.30 -19.57 27.37
N ASN A 185 -20.37 -20.89 27.54
CA ASN A 185 -19.41 -21.79 26.91
C ASN A 185 -19.90 -22.22 25.52
N PHE A 186 -18.96 -22.51 24.63
CA PHE A 186 -19.22 -23.12 23.32
C PHE A 186 -18.54 -24.47 23.23
N SER A 187 -19.22 -25.43 22.62
CA SER A 187 -18.67 -26.74 22.31
C SER A 187 -18.75 -26.94 20.79
N LEU A 188 -17.60 -26.91 20.11
CA LEU A 188 -17.54 -26.98 18.66
C LEU A 188 -17.30 -28.42 18.20
N THR A 189 -18.05 -28.85 17.17
CA THR A 189 -17.86 -30.18 16.58
C THR A 189 -16.78 -30.12 15.51
N ALA A 190 -15.81 -31.03 15.53
CA ALA A 190 -14.78 -31.12 14.50
C ALA A 190 -15.44 -31.31 13.13
N ALA A 191 -14.99 -30.53 12.15
CA ALA A 191 -15.46 -30.64 10.78
C ALA A 191 -14.84 -31.88 10.11
N PRO A 192 -15.58 -32.61 9.25
CA PRO A 192 -14.97 -33.64 8.40
C PRO A 192 -13.85 -33.05 7.54
N THR A 193 -12.80 -33.83 7.26
CA THR A 193 -11.73 -33.43 6.34
C THR A 193 -11.88 -34.08 4.97
N TYR A 194 -11.48 -33.36 3.93
CA TYR A 194 -11.52 -33.80 2.54
C TYR A 194 -10.23 -33.41 1.82
N ILE A 195 -9.97 -34.10 0.72
CA ILE A 195 -8.81 -33.86 -0.13
C ILE A 195 -9.16 -32.91 -1.27
N VAL A 196 -8.42 -31.81 -1.39
CA VAL A 196 -8.35 -30.98 -2.59
C VAL A 196 -7.04 -31.30 -3.30
N SER A 197 -7.09 -31.75 -4.55
CA SER A 197 -5.91 -32.05 -5.35
C SER A 197 -5.98 -31.39 -6.71
N GLY A 198 -4.92 -31.46 -7.50
CA GLY A 198 -4.92 -30.97 -8.87
C GLY A 198 -3.54 -30.86 -9.44
N THR A 199 -3.44 -30.16 -10.56
CA THR A 199 -2.19 -29.79 -11.21
C THR A 199 -2.12 -28.29 -11.45
N VAL A 200 -0.89 -27.74 -11.43
CA VAL A 200 -0.60 -26.38 -11.87
C VAL A 200 0.35 -26.45 -13.06
N THR A 201 -0.05 -25.82 -14.16
CA THR A 201 0.68 -25.83 -15.44
C THR A 201 0.80 -24.41 -16.00
N GLU A 202 1.75 -24.21 -16.91
CA GLU A 202 1.84 -23.02 -17.74
C GLU A 202 0.74 -23.05 -18.81
N ASP A 203 0.01 -21.95 -18.95
CA ASP A 203 -1.00 -21.82 -20.00
C ASP A 203 -0.36 -21.84 -21.39
N GLY A 204 -1.04 -22.47 -22.35
CA GLY A 204 -0.51 -22.70 -23.69
C GLY A 204 0.46 -23.89 -23.78
N SER A 205 1.60 -23.89 -23.08
CA SER A 205 2.60 -24.96 -23.20
C SER A 205 2.21 -26.26 -22.47
N GLY A 206 1.43 -26.13 -21.39
CA GLY A 206 1.07 -27.23 -20.50
C GLY A 206 2.25 -27.73 -19.65
N THR A 207 3.36 -26.99 -19.60
CA THR A 207 4.52 -27.35 -18.79
C THR A 207 4.14 -27.35 -17.31
N PRO A 208 4.46 -28.40 -16.53
CA PRO A 208 4.18 -28.39 -15.11
C PRO A 208 5.00 -27.35 -14.35
N LEU A 209 4.36 -26.64 -13.43
CA LEU A 209 4.98 -25.55 -12.69
C LEU A 209 5.31 -25.97 -11.25
N LEU A 210 6.42 -25.44 -10.73
CA LEU A 210 6.64 -25.32 -9.29
C LEU A 210 5.89 -24.09 -8.79
N ALA A 211 4.76 -24.32 -8.11
CA ALA A 211 3.84 -23.31 -7.64
C ALA A 211 3.61 -23.49 -6.13
N GLN A 212 3.22 -22.41 -5.47
CA GLN A 212 2.68 -22.41 -4.11
C GLN A 212 1.16 -22.30 -4.18
N VAL A 213 0.47 -23.10 -3.36
CA VAL A 213 -0.99 -23.05 -3.19
C VAL A 213 -1.30 -22.76 -1.73
N THR A 214 -2.08 -21.71 -1.48
CA THR A 214 -2.59 -21.33 -0.15
C THR A 214 -4.11 -21.21 -0.17
N PHE A 215 -4.73 -21.14 1.01
CA PHE A 215 -6.18 -21.12 1.16
C PHE A 215 -6.58 -20.11 2.25
N ASP A 216 -7.39 -19.10 1.90
CA ASP A 216 -7.91 -18.15 2.89
C ASP A 216 -8.75 -18.86 3.96
N GLY A 217 -8.53 -18.50 5.22
CA GLY A 217 -9.18 -19.16 6.36
C GLY A 217 -8.55 -20.51 6.74
N SER A 218 -7.41 -20.88 6.15
CA SER A 218 -6.63 -22.08 6.48
C SER A 218 -5.16 -21.75 6.72
N PRO A 219 -4.47 -22.43 7.66
CA PRO A 219 -3.02 -22.35 7.80
C PRO A 219 -2.27 -23.21 6.77
N VAL A 220 -2.97 -23.95 5.89
CA VAL A 220 -2.35 -24.86 4.93
C VAL A 220 -1.66 -24.10 3.81
N VAL A 221 -0.37 -24.38 3.63
CA VAL A 221 0.46 -23.91 2.52
C VAL A 221 1.16 -25.13 1.92
N ILE A 222 1.00 -25.36 0.62
CA ILE A 222 1.61 -26.49 -0.07
C ILE A 222 2.31 -26.02 -1.35
N GLY A 223 3.27 -26.82 -1.82
CA GLY A 223 3.90 -26.65 -3.12
C GLY A 223 3.50 -27.76 -4.08
N THR A 224 3.57 -27.50 -5.37
CA THR A 224 3.41 -28.53 -6.40
C THR A 224 4.71 -29.32 -6.63
N ASP A 225 4.60 -30.53 -7.16
CA ASP A 225 5.74 -31.30 -7.65
C ASP A 225 6.23 -30.71 -8.99
N PRO A 226 7.48 -30.24 -9.11
CA PRO A 226 7.99 -29.61 -10.34
C PRO A 226 8.03 -30.55 -11.55
N ALA A 227 8.01 -31.88 -11.36
CA ALA A 227 8.08 -32.83 -12.47
C ALA A 227 6.73 -33.06 -13.17
N ASN A 228 5.62 -32.82 -12.47
CA ASN A 228 4.28 -33.17 -12.96
C ASN A 228 3.19 -32.16 -12.55
N GLY A 229 3.53 -31.12 -11.78
CA GLY A 229 2.65 -30.02 -11.39
C GLY A 229 1.63 -30.40 -10.33
N THR A 230 1.64 -31.64 -9.84
CA THR A 230 0.59 -32.14 -8.95
C THR A 230 0.70 -31.55 -7.54
N TYR A 231 -0.45 -31.35 -6.91
CA TYR A 231 -0.54 -30.97 -5.50
C TYR A 231 -1.70 -31.69 -4.80
N GLN A 232 -1.64 -31.70 -3.47
CA GLN A 232 -2.70 -32.23 -2.62
C GLN A 232 -2.72 -31.49 -1.27
N ALA A 233 -3.90 -31.02 -0.86
CA ALA A 233 -4.20 -30.48 0.46
C ALA A 233 -5.27 -31.32 1.15
N GLU A 234 -5.14 -31.53 2.46
CA GLU A 234 -6.24 -31.99 3.30
C GLU A 234 -6.83 -30.80 4.04
N LEU A 235 -8.12 -30.52 3.82
CA LEU A 235 -8.81 -29.36 4.38
C LEU A 235 -10.09 -29.81 5.10
N PRO A 236 -10.40 -29.21 6.26
CA PRO A 236 -11.71 -29.34 6.89
C PRO A 236 -12.84 -28.86 5.95
N GLN A 237 -14.06 -29.28 6.24
CA GLN A 237 -15.24 -28.79 5.55
C GLN A 237 -15.37 -27.27 5.74
N GLY A 238 -15.54 -26.53 4.65
CA GLY A 238 -15.66 -25.07 4.68
C GLY A 238 -15.58 -24.42 3.31
N ASP A 239 -15.78 -23.11 3.28
CA ASP A 239 -15.56 -22.28 2.10
C ASP A 239 -14.16 -21.66 2.17
N TYR A 240 -13.41 -21.75 1.07
CA TYR A 240 -12.03 -21.27 0.97
C TYR A 240 -11.83 -20.50 -0.34
N THR A 241 -10.93 -19.53 -0.34
CA THR A 241 -10.35 -18.99 -1.58
C THR A 241 -8.96 -19.58 -1.74
N MET A 242 -8.76 -20.33 -2.82
CA MET A 242 -7.44 -20.82 -3.21
C MET A 242 -6.65 -19.68 -3.85
N HIS A 243 -5.37 -19.55 -3.50
CA HIS A 243 -4.40 -18.69 -4.16
C HIS A 243 -3.25 -19.52 -4.70
N VAL A 244 -2.96 -19.39 -6.00
CA VAL A 244 -1.91 -20.15 -6.68
C VAL A 244 -0.91 -19.18 -7.29
N THR A 245 0.36 -19.30 -6.91
CA THR A 245 1.46 -18.46 -7.39
C THR A 245 2.59 -19.31 -7.93
N ALA A 246 3.21 -18.91 -9.04
CA ALA A 246 4.43 -19.51 -9.56
C ALA A 246 5.36 -18.41 -10.06
N ALA A 247 6.67 -18.68 -10.06
CA ALA A 247 7.66 -17.71 -10.52
C ALA A 247 7.44 -17.37 -12.00
N ALA A 248 7.51 -16.09 -12.36
CA ALA A 248 7.31 -15.58 -13.72
C ALA A 248 5.92 -15.86 -14.33
N HIS A 249 4.90 -16.06 -13.49
CA HIS A 249 3.52 -16.29 -13.93
C HIS A 249 2.54 -15.40 -13.17
N ARG A 250 1.43 -15.04 -13.83
CA ARG A 250 0.30 -14.35 -13.19
C ARG A 250 -0.31 -15.28 -12.13
N PRO A 251 -0.58 -14.76 -10.91
CA PRO A 251 -1.27 -15.54 -9.89
C PRO A 251 -2.70 -15.84 -10.32
N ALA A 252 -3.26 -16.93 -9.81
CA ALA A 252 -4.66 -17.28 -10.01
C ALA A 252 -5.34 -17.55 -8.67
N GLU A 253 -6.60 -17.14 -8.58
CA GLU A 253 -7.43 -17.35 -7.42
C GLU A 253 -8.72 -18.12 -7.77
N ARG A 254 -9.22 -18.92 -6.85
CA ARG A 254 -10.49 -19.64 -7.03
C ARG A 254 -11.20 -19.88 -5.71
N ALA A 255 -12.44 -19.39 -5.59
CA ALA A 255 -13.31 -19.77 -4.50
C ALA A 255 -13.77 -21.24 -4.65
N ILE A 256 -13.69 -22.01 -3.57
CA ILE A 256 -14.13 -23.41 -3.49
C ILE A 256 -14.94 -23.66 -2.22
N THR A 257 -15.89 -24.57 -2.31
CA THR A 257 -16.56 -25.17 -1.14
C THR A 257 -16.04 -26.59 -0.98
N VAL A 258 -15.45 -26.88 0.18
CA VAL A 258 -14.92 -28.20 0.53
C VAL A 258 -15.98 -28.95 1.32
N ASP A 259 -16.69 -29.86 0.67
CA ASP A 259 -17.69 -30.76 1.26
C ASP A 259 -17.51 -32.24 0.82
N GLN A 260 -16.53 -32.47 -0.04
CA GLN A 260 -16.13 -33.75 -0.61
C GLN A 260 -14.72 -33.66 -1.19
N ASN A 261 -14.12 -34.80 -1.53
CA ASN A 261 -12.86 -34.80 -2.27
C ASN A 261 -13.07 -34.20 -3.67
N GLN A 262 -12.17 -33.32 -4.10
CA GLN A 262 -12.30 -32.60 -5.37
C GLN A 262 -10.96 -32.33 -6.03
N VAL A 263 -11.00 -32.16 -7.35
CA VAL A 263 -9.83 -31.81 -8.19
C VAL A 263 -9.99 -30.38 -8.69
N GLN A 264 -8.93 -29.59 -8.58
CA GLN A 264 -8.88 -28.17 -8.92
C GLN A 264 -7.61 -27.88 -9.74
N ASP A 265 -7.70 -28.02 -11.07
CA ASP A 265 -6.56 -27.72 -11.95
C ASP A 265 -6.43 -26.22 -12.25
N PHE A 266 -5.20 -25.75 -12.40
CA PHE A 266 -4.84 -24.39 -12.78
C PHE A 266 -3.87 -24.39 -13.96
N ALA A 267 -4.11 -23.47 -14.90
CA ALA A 267 -3.16 -23.06 -15.92
C ALA A 267 -2.85 -21.58 -15.66
N LEU A 268 -1.59 -21.26 -15.40
CA LEU A 268 -1.14 -19.90 -15.11
C LEU A 268 -0.56 -19.27 -16.37
N GLU A 269 -0.94 -18.03 -16.64
CA GLU A 269 -0.39 -17.24 -17.74
C GLU A 269 1.04 -16.79 -17.38
N THR A 270 1.97 -16.85 -18.33
CA THR A 270 3.33 -16.32 -18.15
C THR A 270 3.30 -14.80 -18.04
N LEU A 271 4.11 -14.23 -17.15
CA LEU A 271 4.36 -12.79 -17.17
C LEU A 271 5.15 -12.40 -18.43
N PRO A 272 4.88 -11.24 -19.02
CA PRO A 272 5.79 -10.69 -20.02
C PRO A 272 7.13 -10.39 -19.36
N CYS A 273 8.19 -10.31 -20.15
CA CYS A 273 9.52 -10.13 -19.59
C CYS A 273 9.79 -8.70 -19.08
N ILE A 274 9.01 -7.72 -19.54
CA ILE A 274 9.18 -6.30 -19.25
C ILE A 274 8.05 -5.82 -18.35
N LEU A 275 8.41 -5.20 -17.24
CA LEU A 275 7.53 -4.29 -16.51
C LEU A 275 7.87 -2.86 -16.92
N LEU A 276 6.91 -2.16 -17.50
CA LEU A 276 6.99 -0.74 -17.82
C LEU A 276 6.37 0.07 -16.69
N VAL A 277 7.19 0.80 -15.95
CA VAL A 277 6.79 1.65 -14.83
C VAL A 277 6.67 3.10 -15.32
N ASP A 278 5.44 3.59 -15.33
CA ASP A 278 5.08 4.96 -15.63
C ASP A 278 4.99 5.77 -14.33
N ASP A 279 5.91 6.71 -14.18
CA ASP A 279 6.05 7.59 -13.01
C ASP A 279 6.02 9.07 -13.44
N ASP A 280 5.43 9.36 -14.61
CA ASP A 280 5.37 10.72 -15.16
C ASP A 280 4.10 11.50 -14.74
N ASN A 281 3.29 10.93 -13.85
CA ASN A 281 2.05 11.50 -13.31
C ASN A 281 1.15 12.16 -14.36
N ASN A 282 1.17 11.67 -15.61
CA ASN A 282 0.39 12.12 -16.74
C ASN A 282 0.51 13.63 -17.07
N SER A 283 1.64 14.28 -16.74
CA SER A 283 1.79 15.74 -16.96
C SER A 283 3.24 16.20 -17.20
N PRO A 284 3.70 16.22 -18.47
CA PRO A 284 3.04 15.65 -19.63
C PRO A 284 3.10 14.11 -19.58
N ASP A 285 2.03 13.46 -20.01
CA ASP A 285 2.01 12.01 -20.23
C ASP A 285 2.93 11.67 -21.41
N VAL A 286 3.97 10.91 -21.13
CA VAL A 286 4.94 10.35 -22.07
C VAL A 286 4.89 8.82 -22.18
N GLN A 287 3.94 8.16 -21.51
CA GLN A 287 3.71 6.71 -21.58
C GLN A 287 3.60 6.20 -23.02
N SER A 288 2.93 6.97 -23.87
CA SER A 288 2.71 6.64 -25.28
C SER A 288 4.00 6.47 -26.10
N TYR A 289 5.10 7.14 -25.71
CA TYR A 289 6.39 7.01 -26.40
C TYR A 289 7.06 5.66 -26.11
N TYR A 290 6.99 5.20 -24.87
CA TYR A 290 7.59 3.92 -24.46
C TYR A 290 6.77 2.74 -24.97
N THR A 291 5.44 2.78 -24.81
CA THR A 291 4.52 1.73 -25.28
C THR A 291 4.61 1.56 -26.79
N ALA A 292 4.54 2.64 -27.58
CA ALA A 292 4.69 2.57 -29.04
C ALA A 292 6.06 2.01 -29.48
N ALA A 293 7.12 2.27 -28.71
CA ALA A 293 8.44 1.74 -29.01
C ALA A 293 8.57 0.24 -28.71
N LEU A 294 8.04 -0.22 -27.58
CA LEU A 294 8.01 -1.64 -27.24
C LEU A 294 7.13 -2.43 -28.21
N ASP A 295 5.95 -1.91 -28.55
CA ASP A 295 5.05 -2.50 -29.54
C ASP A 295 5.73 -2.64 -30.91
N ALA A 296 6.43 -1.59 -31.36
CA ALA A 296 7.14 -1.59 -32.64
C ALA A 296 8.34 -2.55 -32.67
N LEU A 297 8.95 -2.82 -31.51
CA LEU A 297 10.01 -3.81 -31.35
C LEU A 297 9.47 -5.23 -31.13
N GLY A 298 8.17 -5.38 -30.92
CA GLY A 298 7.50 -6.68 -30.72
C GLY A 298 7.72 -7.27 -29.33
N TYR A 299 7.87 -6.43 -28.29
CA TYR A 299 7.94 -6.87 -26.91
C TYR A 299 6.60 -6.72 -26.21
N ASP A 300 6.15 -7.79 -25.55
CA ASP A 300 5.07 -7.73 -24.58
C ASP A 300 5.57 -7.12 -23.26
N TYR A 301 4.69 -6.40 -22.58
CA TYR A 301 4.97 -5.76 -21.30
C TYR A 301 3.71 -5.64 -20.47
N ASP A 302 3.89 -5.59 -19.16
CA ASP A 302 2.88 -5.07 -18.25
C ASP A 302 3.19 -3.62 -17.92
N LEU A 303 2.14 -2.83 -17.70
CA LEU A 303 2.24 -1.42 -17.32
C LEU A 303 1.89 -1.26 -15.84
N PHE A 304 2.75 -0.56 -15.10
CA PHE A 304 2.49 -0.12 -13.74
C PHE A 304 2.52 1.42 -13.71
N ASP A 305 1.39 2.05 -13.48
CA ASP A 305 1.30 3.50 -13.25
C ASP A 305 1.44 3.76 -11.75
N VAL A 306 2.49 4.47 -11.34
CA VAL A 306 2.78 4.82 -9.93
C VAL A 306 1.68 5.71 -9.35
N GLY A 307 0.94 6.42 -10.21
CA GLY A 307 -0.09 7.37 -9.83
C GLY A 307 0.51 8.68 -9.29
N GLY A 308 -0.23 9.77 -9.50
CA GLY A 308 0.18 11.14 -9.16
C GLY A 308 0.91 11.35 -7.82
N GLY A 309 2.15 11.85 -7.85
CA GLY A 309 2.85 12.42 -6.69
C GLY A 309 4.08 11.62 -6.22
N ALA A 310 4.30 11.57 -4.91
CA ALA A 310 5.36 10.77 -4.24
C ALA A 310 4.88 9.34 -3.93
N GLY A 311 4.12 8.74 -4.84
CA GLY A 311 3.62 7.38 -4.69
C GLY A 311 4.77 6.38 -4.56
N ASN A 312 4.49 5.20 -4.02
CA ASN A 312 5.43 4.08 -4.13
C ASN A 312 5.15 3.38 -5.46
N GLY A 313 6.20 3.06 -6.20
CA GLY A 313 6.11 2.19 -7.35
C GLY A 313 5.93 0.71 -6.96
N PRO A 314 6.24 -0.22 -7.88
CA PRO A 314 5.97 -1.64 -7.65
C PRO A 314 6.65 -2.18 -6.39
N THR A 315 5.91 -2.98 -5.64
CA THR A 315 6.47 -3.76 -4.53
C THR A 315 7.48 -4.78 -5.04
N LEU A 316 8.37 -5.27 -4.17
CA LEU A 316 9.30 -6.34 -4.54
C LEU A 316 8.58 -7.57 -5.12
N ALA A 317 7.40 -7.93 -4.60
CA ALA A 317 6.63 -9.07 -5.12
C ALA A 317 6.12 -8.82 -6.55
N GLU A 318 5.79 -7.57 -6.89
CA GLU A 318 5.37 -7.18 -8.24
C GLU A 318 6.57 -7.06 -9.19
N LEU A 319 7.75 -6.66 -8.71
CA LEU A 319 8.99 -6.70 -9.52
C LEU A 319 9.44 -8.14 -9.81
N GLN A 320 9.22 -9.04 -8.84
CA GLN A 320 9.63 -10.44 -8.93
C GLN A 320 8.83 -11.18 -10.00
N GLY A 321 9.52 -11.61 -11.06
CA GLY A 321 8.95 -12.34 -12.19
C GLY A 321 9.27 -11.71 -13.54
N TYR A 322 9.54 -10.40 -13.55
CA TYR A 322 10.04 -9.69 -14.71
C TYR A 322 11.56 -9.82 -14.81
N SER A 323 12.08 -9.89 -16.03
CA SER A 323 13.53 -9.89 -16.28
C SER A 323 14.06 -8.46 -16.45
N ILE A 324 13.21 -7.55 -16.93
CA ILE A 324 13.56 -6.17 -17.23
C ILE A 324 12.48 -5.26 -16.62
N VAL A 325 12.93 -4.23 -15.93
CA VAL A 325 12.10 -3.10 -15.51
C VAL A 325 12.56 -1.89 -16.33
N ILE A 326 11.61 -1.23 -16.99
CA ILE A 326 11.83 0.07 -17.62
C ILE A 326 11.06 1.08 -16.78
N TRP A 327 11.75 2.05 -16.20
CA TRP A 327 11.16 3.08 -15.36
C TRP A 327 11.40 4.44 -15.97
N PHE A 328 10.35 5.23 -16.13
CA PHE A 328 10.47 6.60 -16.62
C PHE A 328 9.57 7.55 -15.82
N SER A 329 10.06 8.78 -15.64
CA SER A 329 9.37 9.84 -14.89
C SER A 329 9.07 11.09 -15.74
N GLY A 330 9.37 11.04 -17.05
CA GLY A 330 9.18 12.18 -17.94
C GLY A 330 9.99 13.41 -17.54
N ASP A 331 9.33 14.54 -17.32
CA ASP A 331 9.93 15.80 -16.86
C ASP A 331 9.61 16.16 -15.42
N LYS A 332 9.22 15.17 -14.61
CA LYS A 332 8.97 15.40 -13.19
C LYS A 332 10.18 15.94 -12.47
N TYR A 333 9.86 16.78 -11.49
CA TYR A 333 10.79 17.43 -10.60
C TYR A 333 10.09 17.74 -9.28
N GLY A 334 10.85 17.76 -8.19
CA GLY A 334 10.38 18.12 -6.86
C GLY A 334 9.54 17.04 -6.17
N SER A 335 9.56 17.09 -4.83
CA SER A 335 8.70 16.27 -3.96
C SER A 335 8.85 14.75 -4.16
N THR A 336 10.05 14.27 -4.49
CA THR A 336 10.36 12.83 -4.67
C THR A 336 9.43 12.17 -5.69
N SER A 337 9.18 12.86 -6.80
CA SER A 337 8.30 12.41 -7.88
C SER A 337 9.04 12.20 -9.20
N ALA A 338 10.33 12.51 -9.25
CA ALA A 338 11.18 12.30 -10.41
C ALA A 338 11.81 10.89 -10.43
N GLY A 339 11.02 9.82 -10.29
CA GLY A 339 11.52 8.46 -10.29
C GLY A 339 11.49 7.77 -8.92
N PRO A 340 12.21 6.65 -8.75
CA PRO A 340 12.04 5.77 -7.60
C PRO A 340 12.40 6.46 -6.28
N ASN A 341 11.46 6.44 -5.34
CA ASN A 341 11.65 6.98 -3.99
C ASN A 341 12.46 5.99 -3.10
N ALA A 342 12.67 6.30 -1.82
CA ALA A 342 13.49 5.46 -0.93
C ALA A 342 12.96 4.02 -0.74
N THR A 343 11.64 3.84 -0.76
CA THR A 343 10.99 2.52 -0.74
C THR A 343 11.27 1.77 -2.03
N ASP A 344 11.15 2.46 -3.16
CA ASP A 344 11.36 1.88 -4.48
C ASP A 344 12.84 1.51 -4.70
N GLU A 345 13.78 2.34 -4.27
CA GLU A 345 15.22 2.02 -4.28
C GLU A 345 15.52 0.71 -3.52
N THR A 346 14.83 0.48 -2.40
CA THR A 346 15.00 -0.75 -1.61
C THR A 346 14.48 -1.98 -2.36
N ASN A 347 13.31 -1.85 -2.99
CA ASN A 347 12.71 -2.90 -3.81
C ASN A 347 13.56 -3.19 -5.06
N LEU A 348 13.97 -2.15 -5.78
CA LEU A 348 14.80 -2.24 -6.99
C LEU A 348 16.19 -2.81 -6.68
N ALA A 349 16.83 -2.43 -5.57
CA ALA A 349 18.09 -3.01 -5.15
C ALA A 349 17.98 -4.53 -4.96
N THR A 350 16.93 -4.97 -4.26
CA THR A 350 16.68 -6.40 -4.00
C THR A 350 16.36 -7.14 -5.29
N TYR A 351 15.59 -6.52 -6.19
CA TYR A 351 15.29 -7.05 -7.52
C TYR A 351 16.54 -7.22 -8.39
N LEU A 352 17.42 -6.21 -8.43
CA LEU A 352 18.68 -6.25 -9.16
C LEU A 352 19.63 -7.31 -8.56
N ASP A 353 19.76 -7.39 -7.24
CA ASP A 353 20.55 -8.44 -6.58
C ASP A 353 20.02 -9.86 -6.88
N GLY A 354 18.71 -9.97 -7.16
CA GLY A 354 18.06 -11.19 -7.64
C GLY A 354 18.33 -11.55 -9.11
N GLY A 355 19.05 -10.69 -9.84
CA GLY A 355 19.41 -10.89 -11.25
C GLY A 355 18.56 -10.11 -12.25
N GLY A 356 17.70 -9.20 -11.78
CA GLY A 356 16.91 -8.33 -12.64
C GLY A 356 17.75 -7.30 -13.40
N HIS A 357 17.15 -6.69 -14.42
CA HIS A 357 17.75 -5.57 -15.17
C HIS A 357 16.86 -4.32 -15.07
N LEU A 358 17.48 -3.13 -15.08
CA LEU A 358 16.78 -1.85 -14.95
C LEU A 358 17.25 -0.84 -16.00
N PHE A 359 16.31 -0.33 -16.81
CA PHE A 359 16.51 0.92 -17.54
C PHE A 359 15.73 2.03 -16.82
N LEU A 360 16.46 2.99 -16.24
CA LEU A 360 15.87 4.18 -15.60
C LEU A 360 16.12 5.41 -16.47
N SER A 361 15.05 6.02 -16.96
CA SER A 361 15.07 7.28 -17.71
C SER A 361 14.39 8.37 -16.89
N SER A 362 15.16 9.05 -16.05
CA SER A 362 14.66 10.12 -15.20
C SER A 362 15.69 11.25 -15.12
N GLN A 363 15.36 12.37 -15.75
CA GLN A 363 16.29 13.50 -15.85
C GLN A 363 16.50 14.24 -14.54
N ASP A 364 15.54 14.21 -13.61
CA ASP A 364 15.61 14.95 -12.34
C ASP A 364 15.64 14.04 -11.09
N TYR A 365 15.82 12.73 -11.29
CA TYR A 365 15.92 11.77 -10.19
C TYR A 365 17.00 12.16 -9.18
N LEU A 366 18.16 12.62 -9.64
CA LEU A 366 19.27 12.97 -8.75
C LEU A 366 19.06 14.31 -8.06
N TYR A 367 18.26 15.21 -8.61
CA TYR A 367 17.82 16.43 -7.91
C TYR A 367 16.97 16.06 -6.70
N ASP A 368 15.96 15.22 -6.90
CA ASP A 368 15.00 14.83 -5.87
C ASP A 368 15.61 13.91 -4.81
N MET A 369 16.36 12.90 -5.24
CA MET A 369 16.87 11.83 -4.37
C MET A 369 18.29 12.09 -3.87
N THR A 370 19.01 13.03 -4.49
CA THR A 370 20.45 13.24 -4.29
C THR A 370 21.29 12.01 -4.68
N LEU A 371 22.58 12.02 -4.39
CA LEU A 371 23.45 10.87 -4.65
C LEU A 371 23.30 9.78 -3.58
N THR A 372 22.23 8.99 -3.69
CA THR A 372 21.95 7.88 -2.76
C THR A 372 22.95 6.73 -2.89
N SER A 373 22.90 5.78 -1.95
CA SER A 373 23.66 4.53 -2.08
C SER A 373 23.17 3.69 -3.25
N PHE A 374 21.88 3.75 -3.59
CA PHE A 374 21.33 3.08 -4.75
C PHE A 374 21.90 3.66 -6.06
N ALA A 375 21.86 4.99 -6.22
CA ALA A 375 22.41 5.67 -7.39
C ALA A 375 23.90 5.36 -7.62
N GLN A 376 24.71 5.33 -6.55
CA GLN A 376 26.12 4.99 -6.65
C GLN A 376 26.36 3.51 -6.98
N THR A 377 25.63 2.63 -6.30
CA THR A 377 25.89 1.18 -6.36
C THR A 377 25.31 0.57 -7.62
N TYR A 378 24.03 0.80 -7.86
CA TYR A 378 23.25 0.14 -8.91
C TYR A 378 23.22 0.95 -10.21
N LEU A 379 22.99 2.26 -10.17
CA LEU A 379 22.99 3.08 -11.39
C LEU A 379 24.41 3.46 -11.84
N GLY A 380 25.39 3.39 -10.94
CA GLY A 380 26.79 3.65 -11.27
C GLY A 380 27.16 5.13 -11.32
N VAL A 381 26.42 6.01 -10.63
CA VAL A 381 26.70 7.46 -10.61
C VAL A 381 27.82 7.76 -9.60
N ALA A 382 28.93 8.37 -10.02
CA ALA A 382 29.97 8.87 -9.12
C ALA A 382 29.71 10.30 -8.65
N SER A 383 29.24 11.14 -9.56
CA SER A 383 28.90 12.54 -9.31
C SER A 383 27.95 13.04 -10.38
N PHE A 384 27.23 14.11 -10.06
CA PHE A 384 26.24 14.68 -10.95
C PHE A 384 26.22 16.21 -10.87
N THR A 385 25.60 16.85 -11.85
CA THR A 385 25.35 18.30 -11.85
C THR A 385 23.97 18.57 -12.43
N ASN A 386 23.12 19.19 -11.62
CA ASN A 386 21.70 19.36 -11.91
C ASN A 386 21.45 20.33 -13.07
N ASP A 387 20.41 20.06 -13.85
CA ASP A 387 19.87 20.96 -14.89
C ASP A 387 20.92 21.46 -15.89
N SER A 388 21.98 20.66 -16.09
CA SER A 388 23.19 21.04 -16.83
C SER A 388 23.48 20.09 -17.99
N GLY A 389 22.70 19.02 -18.11
CA GLY A 389 22.70 18.04 -19.20
C GLY A 389 22.09 18.55 -20.51
N ASN A 390 21.56 19.79 -20.54
CA ASN A 390 20.80 20.46 -21.61
C ASN A 390 21.38 20.29 -23.03
N ALA A 391 21.24 19.09 -23.58
CA ALA A 391 21.84 18.68 -24.83
C ALA A 391 20.86 18.95 -25.96
N THR A 392 21.37 19.44 -27.09
CA THR A 392 20.59 19.55 -28.33
C THR A 392 20.85 18.37 -29.26
N THR A 393 21.88 17.57 -28.97
CA THR A 393 22.26 16.38 -29.73
C THR A 393 22.95 15.40 -28.81
N LYS A 394 22.66 14.10 -29.01
CA LYS A 394 23.24 12.99 -28.26
C LYS A 394 24.17 12.18 -29.16
N TYR A 395 25.39 11.92 -28.68
CA TYR A 395 26.44 11.15 -29.36
C TYR A 395 26.79 9.94 -28.53
N GLY A 396 26.69 8.75 -29.11
CA GLY A 396 27.11 7.53 -28.45
C GLY A 396 28.62 7.42 -28.34
N LEU A 397 29.11 6.90 -27.22
CA LEU A 397 30.53 6.72 -26.98
C LEU A 397 31.04 5.47 -27.70
N SER A 398 32.16 5.60 -28.42
CA SER A 398 32.70 4.46 -29.15
C SER A 398 33.26 3.40 -28.20
N GLY A 399 32.91 2.13 -28.48
CA GLY A 399 33.26 0.97 -27.64
C GLY A 399 32.34 0.74 -26.44
N ASP A 400 31.36 1.60 -26.20
CA ASP A 400 30.34 1.42 -25.18
C ASP A 400 29.23 0.46 -25.66
N PRO A 401 28.75 -0.50 -24.84
CA PRO A 401 27.75 -1.48 -25.27
C PRO A 401 26.43 -0.82 -25.72
N ILE A 402 26.03 0.29 -25.11
CA ILE A 402 24.80 1.01 -25.41
C ILE A 402 25.05 2.07 -26.49
N GLY A 403 26.10 2.88 -26.33
CA GLY A 403 26.37 4.04 -27.18
C GLY A 403 27.03 3.73 -28.52
N ASP A 404 27.81 2.65 -28.66
CA ASP A 404 28.69 2.48 -29.82
C ASP A 404 27.92 2.46 -31.15
N GLY A 405 28.35 3.36 -32.06
CA GLY A 405 27.77 3.57 -33.38
C GLY A 405 26.43 4.31 -33.41
N LEU A 406 25.91 4.77 -32.28
CA LEU A 406 24.65 5.53 -32.20
C LEU A 406 24.90 7.05 -32.18
N GLY A 407 24.01 7.79 -32.83
CA GLY A 407 24.10 9.24 -32.98
C GLY A 407 25.02 9.70 -34.12
N PRO A 408 25.11 11.02 -34.37
CA PRO A 408 24.43 12.09 -33.66
C PRO A 408 22.91 12.03 -33.80
N TYR A 409 22.20 12.07 -32.68
CA TYR A 409 20.75 12.17 -32.63
C TYR A 409 20.36 13.54 -32.13
N SER A 410 19.72 14.35 -32.98
CA SER A 410 19.13 15.61 -32.55
C SER A 410 17.99 15.35 -31.58
N LEU A 411 17.88 16.18 -30.55
CA LEU A 411 16.85 16.06 -29.52
C LEU A 411 15.73 17.07 -29.79
N THR A 412 14.48 16.63 -29.67
CA THR A 412 13.31 17.50 -29.76
C THR A 412 12.35 17.16 -28.64
N TYR A 413 12.22 18.06 -27.68
CA TYR A 413 11.37 17.89 -26.52
C TYR A 413 9.89 18.06 -26.91
N PRO A 414 8.98 17.22 -26.39
CA PRO A 414 7.54 17.36 -26.62
C PRO A 414 6.98 18.70 -26.14
N THR A 415 5.75 19.01 -26.56
CA THR A 415 5.06 20.21 -26.06
C THR A 415 4.81 20.08 -24.56
N ASN A 416 5.05 21.17 -23.81
CA ASN A 416 4.95 21.21 -22.35
C ASN A 416 5.92 20.29 -21.61
N PHE A 417 6.98 19.83 -22.28
CA PHE A 417 8.03 19.03 -21.66
C PHE A 417 9.26 19.91 -21.43
N SER A 418 9.72 19.99 -20.18
CA SER A 418 10.90 20.76 -19.80
C SER A 418 12.17 19.91 -19.83
N ASP A 419 13.28 20.54 -20.22
CA ASP A 419 14.60 19.92 -20.19
C ASP A 419 15.26 20.25 -18.85
N TYR A 420 15.29 19.23 -17.98
CA TYR A 420 15.97 19.20 -16.69
C TYR A 420 17.07 18.14 -16.71
N GLY A 421 17.70 17.94 -17.87
CA GLY A 421 18.78 16.96 -18.00
C GLY A 421 19.91 17.21 -16.99
N ASP A 422 20.38 16.15 -16.38
CA ASP A 422 21.54 16.12 -15.51
C ASP A 422 22.82 15.75 -16.26
N ILE A 423 23.95 16.28 -15.80
CA ILE A 423 25.26 15.70 -16.13
C ILE A 423 25.50 14.56 -15.15
N VAL A 424 25.81 13.36 -15.64
CA VAL A 424 26.11 12.19 -14.81
C VAL A 424 27.49 11.63 -15.14
N ASN A 425 28.32 11.44 -14.13
CA ASN A 425 29.67 10.89 -14.31
C ASN A 425 29.73 9.46 -13.80
N ALA A 426 30.27 8.55 -14.62
CA ALA A 426 30.35 7.14 -14.30
C ALA A 426 31.28 6.87 -13.11
N ALA A 427 30.83 6.03 -12.18
CA ALA A 427 31.61 5.45 -11.11
C ALA A 427 32.46 4.27 -11.58
N ALA A 428 33.30 3.75 -10.68
CA ALA A 428 34.07 2.56 -10.96
C ALA A 428 33.13 1.38 -11.30
N GLY A 429 33.40 0.74 -12.45
CA GLY A 429 32.59 -0.36 -12.96
C GLY A 429 31.35 0.05 -13.78
N ALA A 430 31.14 1.36 -13.99
CA ALA A 430 30.17 1.89 -14.94
C ALA A 430 30.88 2.55 -16.13
N SER A 431 30.19 2.72 -17.25
CA SER A 431 30.66 3.40 -18.45
C SER A 431 29.74 4.55 -18.84
N LEU A 432 30.27 5.46 -19.66
CA LEU A 432 29.51 6.56 -20.23
C LEU A 432 28.97 6.13 -21.59
N ALA A 433 27.65 6.01 -21.70
CA ALA A 433 27.00 5.59 -22.93
C ALA A 433 26.85 6.73 -23.94
N PHE A 434 26.44 7.92 -23.46
CA PHE A 434 26.16 9.05 -24.33
C PHE A 434 26.70 10.38 -23.77
N GLN A 435 27.08 11.26 -24.70
CA GLN A 435 27.58 12.61 -24.43
C GLN A 435 26.97 13.65 -25.37
N SER A 436 27.04 14.94 -25.00
CA SER A 436 26.43 16.03 -25.77
C SER A 436 27.24 16.52 -26.98
N GLY A 437 28.44 15.99 -27.21
CA GLY A 437 29.30 16.36 -28.35
C GLY A 437 30.12 15.20 -28.91
N ALA A 438 30.52 15.28 -30.19
CA ALA A 438 31.19 14.18 -30.90
C ALA A 438 32.55 13.78 -30.33
N ASN A 439 33.26 14.70 -29.68
CA ASN A 439 34.62 14.51 -29.14
C ASN A 439 34.71 15.09 -27.73
N GLY A 440 33.77 14.72 -26.87
CA GLY A 440 33.59 15.28 -25.53
C GLY A 440 32.38 16.20 -25.44
N GLY A 441 32.10 16.68 -24.24
CA GLY A 441 30.88 17.42 -23.93
C GLY A 441 30.41 17.04 -22.53
N ASN A 442 29.14 17.29 -22.25
CA ASN A 442 28.52 16.85 -21.02
C ASN A 442 28.23 15.36 -21.11
N SER A 443 28.55 14.64 -20.04
CA SER A 443 28.21 13.24 -19.82
C SER A 443 26.70 13.12 -19.54
N LEU A 444 25.94 12.37 -20.34
CA LEU A 444 24.47 12.40 -20.28
C LEU A 444 23.86 11.13 -19.69
N ASP A 445 24.37 9.96 -20.08
CA ASP A 445 23.81 8.68 -19.66
C ASP A 445 24.92 7.66 -19.42
N ILE A 446 24.69 6.77 -18.47
CA ILE A 446 25.65 5.75 -18.05
C ILE A 446 25.01 4.37 -18.04
N ASP A 447 25.83 3.35 -18.16
CA ASP A 447 25.45 1.95 -18.00
C ASP A 447 26.39 1.26 -17.02
N LYS A 448 25.89 0.20 -16.40
CA LYS A 448 26.66 -0.62 -15.47
C LYS A 448 26.27 -2.08 -15.59
N GLU A 449 27.28 -2.93 -15.64
CA GLU A 449 27.12 -4.38 -15.66
C GLU A 449 27.89 -5.03 -14.52
N THR A 450 27.26 -6.04 -13.93
CA THR A 450 27.89 -7.01 -13.05
C THR A 450 27.67 -8.42 -13.61
N GLY A 451 28.24 -9.43 -12.97
CA GLY A 451 27.93 -10.82 -13.33
C GLY A 451 26.49 -11.27 -13.01
N ALA A 452 25.70 -10.44 -12.32
CA ALA A 452 24.35 -10.78 -11.88
C ALA A 452 23.27 -9.90 -12.54
N TRP A 453 23.51 -8.59 -12.65
CA TRP A 453 22.53 -7.61 -13.12
C TRP A 453 23.17 -6.55 -14.00
N LYS A 454 22.32 -5.80 -14.70
CA LYS A 454 22.68 -4.71 -15.61
C LYS A 454 21.73 -3.54 -15.41
N THR A 455 22.26 -2.33 -15.50
CA THR A 455 21.48 -1.11 -15.44
C THR A 455 21.90 -0.14 -16.53
N VAL A 456 20.93 0.63 -17.03
CA VAL A 456 21.16 1.81 -17.86
C VAL A 456 20.44 2.96 -17.18
N PHE A 457 21.15 4.04 -16.92
CA PHE A 457 20.59 5.25 -16.33
C PHE A 457 20.79 6.43 -17.26
N PHE A 458 19.69 6.98 -17.74
CA PHE A 458 19.70 8.24 -18.44
C PHE A 458 19.48 9.36 -17.43
N GLY A 459 20.52 10.18 -17.22
CA GLY A 459 20.40 11.47 -16.53
C GLY A 459 19.67 12.50 -17.39
N THR A 460 19.26 12.12 -18.61
CA THR A 460 18.40 12.90 -19.49
C THR A 460 17.12 12.12 -19.81
N SER A 461 16.12 12.74 -20.41
CA SER A 461 14.98 11.98 -20.91
C SER A 461 15.33 11.21 -22.20
N TRP A 462 14.84 9.97 -22.34
CA TRP A 462 14.90 9.24 -23.61
C TRP A 462 13.90 9.77 -24.65
N VAL A 463 12.77 10.33 -24.19
CA VAL A 463 11.65 10.79 -25.04
C VAL A 463 12.06 11.76 -26.14
N PRO A 464 12.94 12.76 -25.92
CA PRO A 464 13.35 13.69 -26.98
C PRO A 464 14.07 13.05 -28.17
N ILE A 465 14.68 11.87 -27.99
CA ILE A 465 15.30 11.11 -29.10
C ILE A 465 14.20 10.56 -30.00
N TYR A 466 13.24 9.84 -29.40
CA TYR A 466 12.13 9.22 -30.12
C TYR A 466 11.20 10.27 -30.74
N ASN A 467 10.89 11.32 -30.00
CA ASN A 467 10.02 12.41 -30.47
C ASN A 467 10.64 13.18 -31.65
N ASN A 468 11.96 13.30 -31.72
CA ASN A 468 12.63 13.83 -32.91
C ASN A 468 12.56 12.85 -34.09
N ASN A 469 12.88 11.58 -33.83
CA ASN A 469 12.86 10.51 -34.83
C ASN A 469 12.67 9.16 -34.15
N ALA A 470 11.54 8.49 -34.45
CA ALA A 470 11.18 7.21 -33.85
C ALA A 470 12.25 6.12 -34.09
N ASP A 471 12.85 6.04 -35.29
CA ASP A 471 13.87 5.04 -35.62
C ASP A 471 15.11 5.18 -34.72
N ASN A 472 15.49 6.42 -34.38
CA ASN A 472 16.60 6.68 -33.46
C ASN A 472 16.26 6.24 -32.03
N GLY A 473 15.04 6.52 -31.57
CA GLY A 473 14.57 6.08 -30.25
C GLY A 473 14.50 4.55 -30.16
N LEU A 474 13.96 3.90 -31.19
CA LEU A 474 13.90 2.44 -31.33
C LEU A 474 15.30 1.83 -31.31
N ALA A 475 16.27 2.40 -32.05
CA ALA A 475 17.64 1.89 -32.08
C ALA A 475 18.31 1.91 -30.69
N VAL A 476 18.06 2.96 -29.90
CA VAL A 476 18.56 3.05 -28.52
C VAL A 476 17.87 2.02 -27.63
N LEU A 477 16.53 1.98 -27.62
CA LEU A 477 15.79 1.06 -26.75
C LEU A 477 16.08 -0.40 -27.09
N GLN A 478 16.14 -0.74 -28.37
CA GLN A 478 16.51 -2.08 -28.84
C GLN A 478 17.92 -2.47 -28.40
N ARG A 479 18.89 -1.54 -28.42
CA ARG A 479 20.25 -1.81 -27.94
C ARG A 479 20.27 -2.12 -26.46
N ILE A 480 19.53 -1.36 -25.65
CA ILE A 480 19.40 -1.58 -24.20
C ILE A 480 18.80 -2.96 -23.93
N LEU A 481 17.66 -3.28 -24.55
CA LEU A 481 16.98 -4.58 -24.38
C LEU A 481 17.85 -5.76 -24.82
N SER A 482 18.54 -5.63 -25.96
CA SER A 482 19.45 -6.65 -26.47
C SER A 482 20.65 -6.86 -25.55
N TRP A 483 21.16 -5.79 -24.94
CA TRP A 483 22.29 -5.87 -24.02
C TRP A 483 21.90 -6.49 -22.68
N PHE A 484 20.70 -6.22 -22.16
CA PHE A 484 20.18 -6.93 -20.99
C PHE A 484 20.12 -8.44 -21.22
N GLY A 485 19.67 -8.87 -22.40
CA GLY A 485 19.85 -10.24 -22.87
C GLY A 485 18.93 -11.24 -22.18
N CYS A 486 17.63 -11.12 -22.42
CA CYS A 486 16.65 -12.10 -21.96
C CYS A 486 16.38 -13.12 -23.06
N GLY A 487 16.88 -14.35 -22.90
CA GLY A 487 16.65 -15.46 -23.84
C GLY A 487 15.19 -15.93 -23.95
N ALA A 488 14.28 -15.39 -23.13
CA ALA A 488 12.84 -15.57 -23.22
C ALA A 488 12.12 -14.37 -23.87
N CYS A 489 12.76 -13.21 -24.02
CA CYS A 489 12.25 -12.09 -24.82
C CYS A 489 12.72 -12.23 -26.26
N GLU A 490 12.39 -13.32 -26.95
CA GLU A 490 12.62 -13.32 -28.40
C GLU A 490 11.61 -12.37 -29.04
N ALA A 491 12.10 -11.23 -29.56
CA ALA A 491 11.36 -10.47 -30.56
C ALA A 491 10.98 -11.45 -31.67
N VAL A 492 9.68 -11.60 -31.94
CA VAL A 492 9.20 -12.45 -33.03
C VAL A 492 9.93 -12.02 -34.30
N GLN A 493 10.78 -12.90 -34.82
CA GLN A 493 11.34 -12.75 -36.17
C GLN A 493 10.15 -12.59 -37.10
N ILE A 494 9.98 -11.38 -37.66
CA ILE A 494 8.98 -11.12 -38.68
C ILE A 494 9.21 -12.13 -39.80
N VAL A 495 8.34 -13.15 -39.86
CA VAL A 495 8.20 -13.97 -41.05
C VAL A 495 7.51 -13.07 -42.05
N ASP A 496 8.29 -12.58 -43.01
CA ASP A 496 7.78 -11.85 -44.17
C ASP A 496 6.80 -12.75 -44.93
N VAL A 497 5.50 -12.53 -44.70
CA VAL A 497 4.42 -13.04 -45.53
C VAL A 497 3.83 -11.87 -46.31
N ALA A 498 4.60 -11.24 -47.20
CA ALA A 498 4.10 -10.79 -48.50
C ALA A 498 5.20 -10.28 -49.45
N THR A 499 5.73 -11.14 -50.31
CA THR A 499 5.89 -10.83 -51.76
C THR A 499 6.00 -12.11 -52.58
N ALA A 500 4.84 -12.69 -52.92
CA ALA A 500 4.72 -13.63 -54.04
C ALA A 500 3.73 -13.05 -55.07
N VAL A 501 4.22 -12.15 -55.93
CA VAL A 501 3.64 -11.97 -57.28
C VAL A 501 4.76 -11.59 -58.26
N ASN A 502 4.94 -12.46 -59.28
CA ASN A 502 5.69 -12.33 -60.54
C ASN A 502 7.12 -12.88 -60.63
N ALA A 503 7.24 -14.21 -60.75
CA ALA A 503 7.61 -14.90 -62.00
C ALA A 503 7.22 -16.39 -61.93
#